data_AF-A0AA92UM09-F1
#
_entry.id   AF-A0AA92UM09-F1
#
_cell.length_a   1.000
_cell.length_b   1.000
_cell.length_c   1.000
_cell.angle_alpha   90.00
_cell.angle_beta   90.00
_cell.angle_gamma   90.00
#
_symmetry.space_group_name_H-M   'P 1'
#
loop_
_entity.id
_entity.type
_entity.pdbx_description
1 polymer ?
#
loop_
_entity_poly.entity_id
_entity_poly.type
_entity_poly.pdbx_seq_one_letter_code
_entity_poly.pdbx_strand_id
1 'polypeptide(L)'
;MKKIILTLMMSAAVMASYAQADHEDVMNYRRSSLYSLMVNHTDQQFANEIKEAFLQIPVPDKFNNHDLSVKVLNLDKKLDGAKSDKENPVITKFLKDNNVASRLVGRWFNRDIYTGACDMELVKERGLYNATEFDRQLAKHSARGMALLQDAGEDLIGNTFVVVNDIRYIDKSKGSKTVGSIFKVLGQVAAAYTGVDSYKDLGDNLGDIAESLKGFSVRINTFLYRLDWNQDQANLFYQEQYGVGADAAKKQNFEKARPNYHLKYVGKVESQGGTTSFLGIKEDEPIMMVRKACQRAIDENVVDLQRSYEEFRTKTPLLTAEPLTAYIGKKEGVTAKSRYEVLEVVLLENGSHKYKKVGEIQPIEGQIWDNRFMATEEGAVGSNLNYTTFRAISGKNFAKGMLIREITNK
;
A
#
# COMPACT_ATOMS: atom_id res chain seq x y z
N MET A 1 -33.16 -60.99 -39.72
CA MET A 1 -32.07 -60.68 -40.66
C MET A 1 -31.71 -59.22 -40.50
N LYS A 2 -30.51 -58.94 -40.00
CA LYS A 2 -29.98 -57.59 -39.70
C LYS A 2 -29.53 -56.93 -41.02
N LYS A 3 -29.96 -55.70 -41.28
CA LYS A 3 -29.28 -54.79 -42.22
C LYS A 3 -28.79 -53.58 -41.44
N ILE A 4 -27.48 -53.52 -41.30
CA ILE A 4 -26.71 -52.48 -40.62
C ILE A 4 -26.52 -51.35 -41.65
N ILE A 5 -27.01 -50.14 -41.35
CA ILE A 5 -26.67 -48.93 -42.08
C ILE A 5 -25.48 -48.30 -41.35
N LEU A 6 -24.29 -48.44 -41.94
CA LEU A 6 -23.05 -47.84 -41.46
C LEU A 6 -22.95 -46.45 -42.12
N THR A 7 -23.22 -45.38 -41.36
CA THR A 7 -22.94 -44.02 -41.81
C THR A 7 -21.56 -43.62 -41.29
N LEU A 8 -20.64 -43.42 -42.22
CA LEU A 8 -19.25 -43.04 -42.01
C LEU A 8 -19.20 -41.56 -41.59
N MET A 9 -19.09 -41.26 -40.30
CA MET A 9 -18.74 -39.92 -39.82
C MET A 9 -17.22 -39.77 -39.82
N MET A 10 -16.73 -38.99 -40.78
CA MET A 10 -15.34 -38.56 -40.87
C MET A 10 -15.12 -37.42 -39.87
N SER A 11 -14.64 -37.76 -38.67
CA SER A 11 -14.26 -36.78 -37.65
C SER A 11 -12.87 -36.21 -37.99
N ALA A 12 -12.86 -35.02 -38.60
CA ALA A 12 -11.66 -34.18 -38.64
C ALA A 12 -11.38 -33.67 -37.23
N ALA A 13 -10.41 -34.29 -36.54
CA ALA A 13 -9.87 -33.78 -35.30
C ALA A 13 -9.03 -32.54 -35.60
N VAL A 14 -9.65 -31.35 -35.49
CA VAL A 14 -8.92 -30.09 -35.40
C VAL A 14 -8.25 -30.08 -34.03
N MET A 15 -6.94 -30.38 -33.99
CA MET A 15 -6.12 -30.06 -32.83
C MET A 15 -6.02 -28.54 -32.73
N ALA A 16 -6.94 -27.95 -31.96
CA ALA A 16 -6.80 -26.59 -31.48
C ALA A 16 -5.57 -26.54 -30.56
N SER A 17 -4.45 -26.10 -31.14
CA SER A 17 -3.27 -25.72 -30.38
C SER A 17 -3.68 -24.51 -29.56
N TYR A 18 -3.85 -24.68 -28.24
CA TYR A 18 -3.95 -23.56 -27.32
C TYR A 18 -2.58 -22.89 -27.28
N ALA A 19 -2.35 -21.94 -28.18
CA ALA A 19 -1.35 -20.91 -27.96
C ALA A 19 -1.84 -20.10 -26.75
N GLN A 20 -1.20 -20.29 -25.60
CA GLN A 20 -1.27 -19.30 -24.53
C GLN A 20 -0.71 -18.02 -25.14
N ALA A 21 -1.57 -17.04 -25.40
CA ALA A 21 -1.13 -15.70 -25.72
C ALA A 21 -0.34 -15.21 -24.51
N ASP A 22 0.98 -15.13 -24.63
CA ASP A 22 1.79 -14.26 -23.79
C ASP A 22 1.17 -12.87 -23.94
N HIS A 23 0.40 -12.47 -22.94
CA HIS A 23 -0.05 -11.10 -22.81
C HIS A 23 1.24 -10.31 -22.57
N GLU A 24 1.80 -9.77 -23.65
CA GLU A 24 2.98 -8.92 -23.62
C GLU A 24 2.60 -7.60 -22.94
N ASP A 25 2.49 -7.65 -21.61
CA ASP A 25 2.08 -6.50 -20.84
C ASP A 25 3.16 -5.41 -20.95
N VAL A 26 2.77 -4.27 -21.53
CA VAL A 26 3.52 -3.01 -21.43
C VAL A 26 3.40 -2.53 -19.98
N MET A 27 4.10 -3.20 -19.06
CA MET A 27 3.99 -2.95 -17.62
C MET A 27 4.80 -1.74 -17.19
N ASN A 28 4.28 -0.53 -17.39
CA ASN A 28 4.89 0.68 -16.84
C ASN A 28 5.11 0.52 -15.32
N TYR A 29 6.36 0.47 -14.86
CA TYR A 29 6.66 0.60 -13.43
C TYR A 29 6.10 1.94 -12.98
N ARG A 30 5.21 1.96 -11.99
CA ARG A 30 4.53 3.17 -11.49
C ARG A 30 4.40 3.05 -9.97
N ARG A 31 5.11 3.88 -9.21
CA ARG A 31 4.94 3.96 -7.75
C ARG A 31 3.57 4.58 -7.43
N SER A 32 2.62 3.77 -7.00
CA SER A 32 1.27 4.22 -6.63
C SER A 32 1.30 5.22 -5.48
N SER A 33 0.43 6.21 -5.53
CA SER A 33 0.26 7.23 -4.49
C SER A 33 -0.80 6.80 -3.50
N LEU A 34 -0.48 6.81 -2.20
CA LEU A 34 -1.39 6.36 -1.15
C LEU A 34 -1.76 7.50 -0.20
N TYR A 35 -3.05 7.64 0.04
CA TYR A 35 -3.62 8.37 1.16
C TYR A 35 -4.23 7.37 2.15
N SER A 36 -3.67 7.28 3.35
CA SER A 36 -4.12 6.36 4.39
C SER A 36 -5.02 7.05 5.41
N LEU A 37 -6.26 6.57 5.51
CA LEU A 37 -7.25 6.97 6.50
C LEU A 37 -7.47 5.85 7.51
N MET A 38 -7.70 6.22 8.76
CA MET A 38 -8.19 5.31 9.80
C MET A 38 -9.65 5.62 10.11
N VAL A 39 -10.46 4.57 10.27
CA VAL A 39 -11.74 4.66 10.96
C VAL A 39 -11.49 4.38 12.43
N ASN A 40 -11.65 5.40 13.25
CA ASN A 40 -11.51 5.31 14.70
C ASN A 40 -12.88 5.15 15.35
N HIS A 41 -13.08 3.99 15.99
CA HIS A 41 -14.29 3.69 16.74
C HIS A 41 -14.14 4.18 18.17
N THR A 42 -14.74 5.32 18.50
CA THR A 42 -14.53 5.97 19.81
C THR A 42 -15.15 5.17 20.97
N ASP A 43 -16.04 4.23 20.65
CA ASP A 43 -16.66 3.29 21.58
C ASP A 43 -15.81 2.02 21.84
N GLN A 44 -14.71 1.82 21.09
CA GLN A 44 -13.88 0.63 21.23
C GLN A 44 -12.82 0.78 22.33
N GLN A 45 -12.40 -0.36 22.89
CA GLN A 45 -11.24 -0.42 23.78
C GLN A 45 -9.97 -0.08 23.01
N PHE A 46 -9.09 0.68 23.66
CA PHE A 46 -7.83 1.18 23.11
C PHE A 46 -7.99 2.13 21.90
N ALA A 47 -9.14 2.79 21.74
CA ALA A 47 -9.41 3.67 20.59
C ALA A 47 -8.34 4.77 20.44
N ASN A 48 -7.96 5.42 21.54
CA ASN A 48 -6.99 6.53 21.51
C ASN A 48 -5.58 6.01 21.18
N GLU A 49 -5.19 4.89 21.77
CA GLU A 49 -3.88 4.28 21.62
C GLU A 49 -3.68 3.71 20.21
N ILE A 50 -4.71 3.06 19.66
CA ILE A 50 -4.73 2.60 18.27
C ILE A 50 -4.65 3.80 17.32
N LYS A 51 -5.37 4.89 17.61
CA LYS A 51 -5.33 6.12 16.82
C LYS A 51 -3.94 6.76 16.85
N GLU A 52 -3.34 6.90 18.02
CA GLU A 52 -1.98 7.44 18.18
C GLU A 52 -0.94 6.57 17.48
N ALA A 53 -1.04 5.24 17.64
CA ALA A 53 -0.22 4.30 16.92
C ALA A 53 -0.35 4.47 15.40
N PHE A 54 -1.58 4.52 14.87
CA PHE A 54 -1.83 4.71 13.44
C PHE A 54 -1.20 6.00 12.89
N LEU A 55 -1.32 7.10 13.63
CA LEU A 55 -0.75 8.39 13.22
C LEU A 55 0.78 8.38 13.15
N GLN A 56 1.44 7.50 13.89
CA GLN A 56 2.90 7.31 13.88
C GLN A 56 3.39 6.32 12.81
N ILE A 57 2.49 5.61 12.12
CA ILE A 57 2.88 4.64 11.09
C ILE A 57 3.22 5.40 9.79
N PRO A 58 4.46 5.25 9.27
CA PRO A 58 4.84 5.89 8.02
C PRO A 58 4.17 5.23 6.82
N VAL A 59 4.01 5.98 5.74
CA VAL A 59 3.61 5.40 4.44
C VAL A 59 4.72 4.43 4.00
N PRO A 60 4.39 3.21 3.50
CA PRO A 60 5.43 2.25 3.13
C PRO A 60 6.32 2.77 1.99
N ASP A 61 7.61 2.46 2.06
CA ASP A 61 8.66 3.02 1.20
C ASP A 61 8.50 2.69 -0.29
N LYS A 62 7.64 1.73 -0.62
CA LYS A 62 7.32 1.33 -1.99
C LYS A 62 6.16 2.12 -2.60
N PHE A 63 5.56 3.08 -1.86
CA PHE A 63 4.42 3.91 -2.28
C PHE A 63 4.65 5.40 -2.04
N ASN A 64 4.13 6.26 -2.90
CA ASN A 64 4.25 7.71 -2.73
C ASN A 64 3.30 8.17 -1.62
N ASN A 65 3.81 8.95 -0.67
CA ASN A 65 2.95 9.56 0.37
C ASN A 65 2.04 10.61 -0.28
N HIS A 66 0.73 10.40 -0.19
CA HIS A 66 -0.29 11.32 -0.66
C HIS A 66 -1.35 11.60 0.41
N ASP A 67 -0.98 11.49 1.69
CA ASP A 67 -1.81 11.77 2.87
C ASP A 67 -2.32 13.21 3.00
N LEU A 68 -3.63 13.42 2.94
CA LEU A 68 -4.21 14.74 3.21
C LEU A 68 -4.18 15.10 4.71
N SER A 69 -4.56 16.34 5.04
CA SER A 69 -4.51 16.86 6.42
C SER A 69 -5.38 16.12 7.44
N VAL A 70 -6.40 15.38 7.01
CA VAL A 70 -7.26 14.59 7.88
C VAL A 70 -6.89 13.14 7.69
N LYS A 71 -6.42 12.44 8.73
CA LYS A 71 -6.08 11.01 8.62
C LYS A 71 -7.01 10.08 9.42
N VAL A 72 -7.96 10.65 10.15
CA VAL A 72 -8.83 9.89 11.08
C VAL A 72 -10.28 10.31 10.90
N LEU A 73 -11.14 9.33 10.64
CA LEU A 73 -12.59 9.42 10.69
C LEU A 73 -13.06 8.85 12.02
N ASN A 74 -13.55 9.69 12.93
CA ASN A 74 -14.12 9.21 14.19
C ASN A 74 -15.58 8.80 13.96
N LEU A 75 -15.92 7.58 14.38
CA LEU A 75 -17.28 7.06 14.41
C LEU A 75 -17.59 6.58 15.83
N ASP A 76 -18.80 6.88 16.29
CA ASP A 76 -19.33 6.49 17.60
C ASP A 76 -19.94 5.07 17.59
N LYS A 77 -19.98 4.43 16.42
CA LYS A 77 -20.53 3.09 16.21
C LYS A 77 -19.72 2.30 15.21
N LYS A 78 -19.89 0.98 15.25
CA LYS A 78 -19.34 0.04 14.27
C LYS A 78 -19.86 0.32 12.86
N LEU A 79 -19.00 0.14 11.87
CA LEU A 79 -19.38 0.19 10.47
C LEU A 79 -20.23 -1.03 10.09
N ASP A 80 -21.45 -0.77 9.63
CA ASP A 80 -22.29 -1.80 9.03
C ASP A 80 -21.63 -2.33 7.75
N GLY A 81 -21.71 -3.65 7.54
CA GLY A 81 -21.11 -4.27 6.36
C GLY A 81 -19.59 -4.24 6.34
N ALA A 82 -18.90 -3.99 7.46
CA ALA A 82 -17.43 -3.99 7.50
C ALA A 82 -16.77 -5.27 6.99
N LYS A 83 -17.50 -6.39 7.03
CA LYS A 83 -17.10 -7.71 6.50
C LYS A 83 -17.50 -7.95 5.03
N SER A 84 -18.21 -7.03 4.39
CA SER A 84 -18.63 -7.14 3.01
C SER A 84 -17.50 -6.73 2.07
N ASP A 85 -17.42 -7.39 0.91
CA ASP A 85 -16.52 -6.98 -0.18
C ASP A 85 -17.08 -5.78 -0.97
N LYS A 86 -18.30 -5.32 -0.63
CA LYS A 86 -18.94 -4.16 -1.23
C LYS A 86 -18.45 -2.86 -0.59
N GLU A 87 -18.66 -1.78 -1.34
CA GLU A 87 -18.44 -0.42 -0.87
C GLU A 87 -19.21 -0.13 0.43
N ASN A 88 -18.56 0.54 1.38
CA ASN A 88 -19.19 0.97 2.62
C ASN A 88 -19.82 2.37 2.46
N PRO A 89 -21.15 2.54 2.61
CA PRO A 89 -21.82 3.81 2.34
C PRO A 89 -21.41 4.93 3.29
N VAL A 90 -21.03 4.62 4.53
CA VAL A 90 -20.58 5.63 5.50
C VAL A 90 -19.21 6.18 5.09
N ILE A 91 -18.29 5.30 4.71
CA ILE A 91 -16.96 5.69 4.21
C ILE A 91 -17.11 6.50 2.93
N THR A 92 -17.87 6.01 1.96
CA THR A 92 -18.08 6.69 0.67
C THR A 92 -18.71 8.06 0.84
N LYS A 93 -19.73 8.17 1.69
CA LYS A 93 -20.35 9.45 2.00
C LYS A 93 -19.33 10.41 2.63
N PHE A 94 -18.52 9.95 3.59
CA PHE A 94 -17.47 10.78 4.18
C PHE A 94 -16.48 11.29 3.13
N LEU A 95 -15.96 10.40 2.26
CA LEU A 95 -15.00 10.77 1.22
C LEU A 95 -15.60 11.81 0.24
N LYS A 96 -16.87 11.64 -0.12
CA LYS A 96 -17.61 12.56 -1.01
C LYS A 96 -17.87 13.91 -0.35
N ASP A 97 -18.47 13.93 0.84
CA ASP A 97 -18.84 15.17 1.54
C ASP A 97 -17.61 16.04 1.85
N ASN A 98 -16.45 15.41 2.07
CA ASN A 98 -15.19 16.10 2.33
C ASN A 98 -14.39 16.41 1.05
N ASN A 99 -14.98 16.20 -0.13
CA ASN A 99 -14.39 16.44 -1.44
C ASN A 99 -12.99 15.84 -1.59
N VAL A 100 -12.77 14.62 -1.04
CA VAL A 100 -11.45 14.00 -0.97
C VAL A 100 -10.81 13.88 -2.34
N ALA A 101 -11.57 13.45 -3.36
CA ALA A 101 -11.07 13.32 -4.74
C ALA A 101 -10.43 14.62 -5.26
N SER A 102 -11.15 15.75 -5.17
CA SER A 102 -10.63 17.06 -5.59
C SER A 102 -9.40 17.49 -4.79
N ARG A 103 -9.30 17.11 -3.51
CA ARG A 103 -8.14 17.43 -2.68
C ARG A 103 -6.90 16.62 -3.07
N LEU A 104 -7.07 15.39 -3.53
CA LEU A 104 -5.97 14.60 -4.11
C LEU A 104 -5.48 15.24 -5.42
N VAL A 105 -6.40 15.65 -6.30
CA VAL A 105 -6.06 16.42 -7.50
C VAL A 105 -5.31 17.70 -7.13
N GLY A 106 -5.86 18.51 -6.21
CA GLY A 106 -5.20 19.74 -5.75
C GLY A 106 -3.80 19.49 -5.22
N ARG A 107 -3.55 18.38 -4.52
CA ARG A 107 -2.21 18.03 -4.04
C ARG A 107 -1.25 17.70 -5.18
N TRP A 108 -1.66 16.96 -6.20
CA TRP A 108 -0.81 16.67 -7.36
C TRP A 108 -0.25 17.92 -8.03
N PHE A 109 -1.03 19.00 -8.03
CA PHE A 109 -0.68 20.27 -8.65
C PHE A 109 -0.25 21.35 -7.65
N ASN A 110 0.13 20.95 -6.43
CA ASN A 110 0.53 21.84 -5.34
C ASN A 110 -0.40 23.06 -5.17
N ARG A 111 -1.70 22.85 -5.37
CA ARG A 111 -2.65 23.94 -5.51
C ARG A 111 -2.78 24.70 -4.20
N ASP A 112 -2.50 26.00 -4.25
CA ASP A 112 -2.69 26.90 -3.13
C ASP A 112 -4.18 27.11 -2.84
N ILE A 113 -4.57 26.94 -1.58
CA ILE A 113 -5.98 26.97 -1.18
C ILE A 113 -6.58 28.39 -1.18
N TYR A 114 -5.75 29.43 -1.09
CA TYR A 114 -6.18 30.82 -1.00
C TYR A 114 -6.25 31.51 -2.36
N THR A 115 -5.28 31.24 -3.23
CA THR A 115 -5.09 31.89 -4.52
C THR A 115 -5.54 31.02 -5.69
N GLY A 116 -5.54 29.69 -5.51
CA GLY A 116 -5.80 28.73 -6.58
C GLY A 116 -4.65 28.51 -7.54
N ALA A 117 -3.47 29.09 -7.26
CA ALA A 117 -2.26 28.87 -8.03
C ALA A 117 -1.86 27.39 -7.99
N CYS A 118 -1.48 26.85 -9.14
CA CYS A 118 -1.00 25.48 -9.32
C CYS A 118 0.42 25.48 -9.89
N ASP A 119 1.12 24.38 -9.68
CA ASP A 119 2.35 24.03 -10.40
C ASP A 119 2.41 22.53 -10.74
N MET A 120 3.47 22.14 -11.44
CA MET A 120 3.72 20.76 -11.89
C MET A 120 4.89 20.11 -11.15
N GLU A 121 5.38 20.68 -10.05
CA GLU A 121 6.60 20.21 -9.39
C GLU A 121 6.43 18.79 -8.87
N LEU A 122 5.33 18.49 -8.18
CA LEU A 122 5.09 17.14 -7.65
C LEU A 122 4.87 16.10 -8.76
N VAL A 123 4.20 16.50 -9.86
CA VAL A 123 4.02 15.66 -11.06
C VAL A 123 5.40 15.31 -11.65
N LYS A 124 6.25 16.32 -11.83
CA LYS A 124 7.61 16.17 -12.38
C LYS A 124 8.51 15.33 -11.46
N GLU A 125 8.48 15.60 -10.16
CA GLU A 125 9.27 14.87 -9.16
C GLU A 125 8.96 13.37 -9.21
N ARG A 126 7.67 13.03 -9.23
CA ARG A 126 7.24 11.63 -9.25
C ARG A 126 7.44 10.97 -10.61
N GLY A 127 7.29 11.72 -11.71
CA GLY A 127 7.68 11.28 -13.04
C GLY A 127 9.18 10.93 -13.11
N LEU A 128 10.05 11.82 -12.62
CA LEU A 128 11.51 11.63 -12.54
C LEU A 128 11.93 10.46 -11.65
N TYR A 129 11.28 10.30 -10.50
CA TYR A 129 11.57 9.20 -9.57
C TYR A 129 11.19 7.84 -10.16
N ASN A 130 10.08 7.82 -10.92
CA ASN A 130 9.58 6.65 -11.60
C ASN A 130 10.36 6.33 -12.90
N ALA A 131 11.10 7.31 -13.42
CA ALA A 131 11.93 7.18 -14.60
C ALA A 131 13.17 6.31 -14.30
N THR A 132 13.56 5.50 -15.28
CA THR A 132 14.76 4.67 -15.17
C THR A 132 16.02 5.54 -15.07
N GLU A 133 17.14 4.95 -14.65
CA GLU A 133 18.42 5.67 -14.59
C GLU A 133 18.84 6.21 -15.97
N PHE A 134 18.44 5.53 -17.04
CA PHE A 134 18.62 5.95 -18.42
C PHE A 134 17.75 7.16 -18.79
N ASP A 135 16.46 7.15 -18.41
CA ASP A 135 15.55 8.30 -18.64
C ASP A 135 16.05 9.56 -17.93
N ARG A 136 16.63 9.41 -16.74
CA ARG A 136 17.28 10.51 -16.01
C ARG A 136 18.50 11.07 -16.74
N GLN A 137 19.24 10.24 -17.47
CA GLN A 137 20.36 10.71 -18.30
C GLN A 137 19.86 11.40 -19.57
N LEU A 138 18.86 10.83 -20.26
CA LEU A 138 18.28 11.41 -21.47
C LEU A 138 17.58 12.76 -21.21
N ALA A 139 16.87 12.87 -20.09
CA ALA A 139 16.19 14.09 -19.68
C ALA A 139 17.14 15.25 -19.35
N LYS A 140 18.33 14.96 -18.83
CA LYS A 140 19.37 15.97 -18.58
C LYS A 140 19.90 16.60 -19.87
N HIS A 141 19.69 15.96 -21.03
CA HIS A 141 20.31 16.35 -22.29
C HIS A 141 19.35 16.84 -23.37
N SER A 142 18.02 16.91 -23.14
CA SER A 142 17.11 17.48 -24.14
C SER A 142 15.77 17.99 -23.57
N ALA A 143 15.23 19.07 -24.17
CA ALA A 143 13.89 19.58 -23.86
C ALA A 143 12.79 18.54 -24.13
N ARG A 144 12.99 17.64 -25.10
CA ARG A 144 12.10 16.52 -25.42
C ARG A 144 12.07 15.47 -24.30
N GLY A 145 13.20 15.18 -23.66
CA GLY A 145 13.26 14.27 -22.52
C GLY A 145 12.49 14.80 -21.29
N MET A 146 12.48 16.12 -21.07
CA MET A 146 11.68 16.74 -20.01
C MET A 146 10.16 16.67 -20.26
N ALA A 147 9.72 16.66 -21.52
CA ALA A 147 8.31 16.50 -21.88
C ALA A 147 7.81 15.06 -21.64
N LEU A 148 8.60 14.06 -22.07
CA LEU A 148 8.29 12.64 -21.83
C LEU A 148 8.16 12.30 -20.33
N LEU A 149 8.97 12.95 -19.48
CA LEU A 149 8.88 12.79 -18.03
C LEU A 149 7.64 13.44 -17.41
N GLN A 150 7.17 14.53 -17.98
CA GLN A 150 5.93 15.17 -17.55
C GLN A 150 4.75 14.27 -17.88
N ASP A 151 4.70 13.73 -19.10
CA ASP A 151 3.68 12.75 -19.52
C ASP A 151 3.69 11.51 -18.62
N ALA A 152 4.87 10.98 -18.31
CA ALA A 152 5.03 9.85 -17.38
C ALA A 152 4.57 10.17 -15.95
N GLY A 153 4.70 11.43 -15.52
CA GLY A 153 4.20 11.91 -14.23
C GLY A 153 2.67 12.04 -14.20
N GLU A 154 2.06 12.53 -15.27
CA GLU A 154 0.60 12.64 -15.40
C GLU A 154 -0.08 11.27 -15.36
N ASP A 155 0.57 10.29 -15.99
CA ASP A 155 0.23 8.89 -15.97
C ASP A 155 0.17 8.26 -14.55
N LEU A 156 0.84 8.88 -13.57
CA LEU A 156 0.81 8.45 -12.16
C LEU A 156 -0.40 8.99 -11.39
N ILE A 157 -1.04 10.06 -11.87
CA ILE A 157 -2.17 10.71 -11.18
C ILE A 157 -3.33 9.71 -11.02
N GLY A 158 -3.65 8.97 -12.07
CA GLY A 158 -4.65 7.91 -12.05
C GLY A 158 -4.29 6.71 -11.18
N ASN A 159 -3.03 6.57 -10.75
CA ASN A 159 -2.57 5.57 -9.79
C ASN A 159 -2.49 6.16 -8.36
N THR A 160 -3.52 6.92 -8.01
CA THR A 160 -3.71 7.48 -6.67
C THR A 160 -4.84 6.74 -5.97
N PHE A 161 -4.54 6.18 -4.80
CA PHE A 161 -5.47 5.39 -4.01
C PHE A 161 -5.69 5.98 -2.63
N VAL A 162 -6.91 5.81 -2.14
CA VAL A 162 -7.28 6.04 -0.74
C VAL A 162 -7.50 4.69 -0.11
N VAL A 163 -6.73 4.39 0.94
CA VAL A 163 -6.91 3.19 1.77
C VAL A 163 -7.56 3.61 3.07
N VAL A 164 -8.76 3.09 3.33
CA VAL A 164 -9.51 3.38 4.55
C VAL A 164 -9.47 2.16 5.45
N ASN A 165 -8.75 2.26 6.57
CA ASN A 165 -8.48 1.17 7.50
C ASN A 165 -9.46 1.23 8.67
N ASP A 166 -10.42 0.31 8.70
CA ASP A 166 -11.24 0.04 9.90
C ASP A 166 -10.47 -0.92 10.81
N ILE A 167 -9.82 -0.34 11.83
CA ILE A 167 -8.99 -1.04 12.80
C ILE A 167 -9.81 -1.40 14.03
N ARG A 168 -9.92 -2.69 14.31
CA ARG A 168 -10.66 -3.26 15.43
C ARG A 168 -9.75 -3.97 16.40
N TYR A 169 -9.87 -3.63 17.68
CA TYR A 169 -9.29 -4.44 18.74
C TYR A 169 -9.94 -5.83 18.81
N ILE A 170 -9.12 -6.85 19.02
CA ILE A 170 -9.52 -8.23 19.32
C ILE A 170 -8.76 -8.67 20.57
N ASP A 171 -9.50 -9.02 21.61
CA ASP A 171 -8.97 -9.72 22.77
C ASP A 171 -8.86 -11.21 22.49
N LYS A 172 -7.62 -11.74 22.45
CA LYS A 172 -7.36 -13.18 22.31
C LYS A 172 -7.06 -13.87 23.64
N SER A 173 -7.10 -13.16 24.76
CA SER A 173 -6.90 -13.75 26.08
C SER A 173 -8.11 -14.62 26.45
N LYS A 174 -7.87 -15.87 26.87
CA LYS A 174 -8.94 -16.77 27.33
C LYS A 174 -9.39 -16.36 28.75
N GLY A 175 -10.22 -15.32 28.87
CA GLY A 175 -11.02 -15.07 30.07
C GLY A 175 -10.98 -13.66 30.69
N SER A 176 -11.86 -12.77 30.20
CA SER A 176 -12.65 -11.68 30.83
C SER A 176 -12.13 -10.79 32.00
N LYS A 177 -11.11 -11.15 32.79
CA LYS A 177 -10.64 -10.33 33.93
C LYS A 177 -9.41 -9.47 33.63
N THR A 178 -8.71 -9.73 32.53
CA THR A 178 -7.36 -9.18 32.26
C THR A 178 -7.35 -7.88 31.46
N VAL A 179 -8.42 -7.56 30.72
CA VAL A 179 -8.50 -6.37 29.86
C VAL A 179 -8.63 -5.05 30.64
N GLY A 180 -9.31 -5.09 31.80
CA GLY A 180 -9.50 -3.90 32.64
C GLY A 180 -8.19 -3.35 33.24
N SER A 181 -7.20 -4.21 33.44
CA SER A 181 -5.89 -3.86 34.00
C SER A 181 -5.04 -3.08 33.00
N ILE A 182 -5.00 -3.52 31.73
CA ILE A 182 -4.28 -2.84 30.65
C ILE A 182 -4.84 -1.44 30.42
N PHE A 183 -6.18 -1.32 30.36
CA PHE A 183 -6.85 -0.05 30.04
C PHE A 183 -6.54 1.03 31.09
N LYS A 184 -6.44 0.65 32.37
CA LYS A 184 -6.05 1.58 33.44
C LYS A 184 -4.64 2.14 33.24
N VAL A 185 -3.70 1.30 32.82
CA VAL A 185 -2.29 1.71 32.65
C VAL A 185 -2.10 2.53 31.39
N LEU A 186 -2.72 2.13 30.28
CA LEU A 186 -2.69 2.93 29.06
C LEU A 186 -3.36 4.30 29.26
N GLY A 187 -4.48 4.35 30.00
CA GLY A 187 -5.12 5.61 30.39
C GLY A 187 -4.20 6.54 31.21
N GLN A 188 -3.42 6.00 32.14
CA GLN A 188 -2.46 6.77 32.95
C GLN A 188 -1.25 7.27 32.12
N VAL A 189 -0.72 6.45 31.22
CA VAL A 189 0.38 6.85 30.34
C VAL A 189 -0.07 7.94 29.35
N ALA A 190 -1.25 7.78 28.75
CA ALA A 190 -1.82 8.80 27.89
C ALA A 190 -2.07 10.12 28.65
N ALA A 191 -2.52 10.05 29.92
CA ALA A 191 -2.68 11.23 30.77
C ALA A 191 -1.34 11.95 31.06
N ALA A 192 -0.25 11.20 31.28
CA ALA A 192 1.09 11.77 31.45
C ALA A 192 1.63 12.45 30.17
N TYR A 193 1.33 11.92 28.99
CA TYR A 193 1.68 12.54 27.71
C TYR A 193 0.78 13.72 27.32
N THR A 194 -0.44 13.80 27.86
CA THR A 194 -1.43 14.86 27.58
C THR A 194 -1.51 15.93 28.67
N GLY A 195 -0.71 15.83 29.74
CA GLY A 195 -0.62 16.83 30.81
C GLY A 195 -1.78 16.80 31.82
N VAL A 196 -2.44 15.66 31.99
CA VAL A 196 -3.55 15.49 32.94
C VAL A 196 -3.06 14.72 34.16
N ASP A 197 -2.95 15.39 35.32
CA ASP A 197 -2.43 14.80 36.56
C ASP A 197 -3.26 13.61 37.04
N SER A 198 -2.70 12.41 36.90
CA SER A 198 -3.25 11.20 37.53
C SER A 198 -2.14 10.21 37.88
N TYR A 199 -1.30 10.60 38.84
CA TYR A 199 -0.28 9.74 39.42
C TYR A 199 -0.83 9.00 40.64
N LYS A 200 -1.14 7.69 40.50
CA LYS A 200 -1.15 6.71 41.60
C LYS A 200 -1.26 5.27 41.07
N ASP A 201 -0.37 4.41 41.58
CA ASP A 201 -0.33 2.94 41.48
C ASP A 201 0.05 2.28 40.14
N LEU A 202 1.25 2.56 39.62
CA LEU A 202 1.86 1.74 38.54
C LEU A 202 2.68 0.54 39.04
N GLY A 203 3.08 0.50 40.32
CA GLY A 203 4.09 -0.44 40.82
C GLY A 203 3.63 -1.90 40.97
N ASP A 204 2.38 -2.14 41.38
CA ASP A 204 1.95 -3.47 41.84
C ASP A 204 1.32 -4.38 40.77
N ASN A 205 1.14 -3.91 39.51
CA ASN A 205 0.36 -4.63 38.47
C ASN A 205 1.11 -4.89 37.15
N LEU A 206 2.40 -4.55 37.02
CA LEU A 206 3.15 -4.63 35.76
C LEU A 206 3.20 -6.03 35.11
N GLY A 207 3.37 -7.09 35.90
CA GLY A 207 3.40 -8.47 35.40
C GLY A 207 2.07 -8.93 34.80
N ASP A 208 0.94 -8.57 35.42
CA ASP A 208 -0.40 -8.90 34.95
C ASP A 208 -0.78 -8.12 33.68
N ILE A 209 -0.20 -6.91 33.50
CA ILE A 209 -0.37 -6.06 32.32
C ILE A 209 0.37 -6.63 31.10
N ALA A 210 1.60 -7.12 31.31
CA ALA A 210 2.37 -7.75 30.24
C ALA A 210 1.72 -9.03 29.73
N GLU A 211 1.20 -9.86 30.64
CA GLU A 211 0.54 -11.11 30.27
C GLU A 211 -0.78 -10.89 29.52
N SER A 212 -1.50 -9.82 29.85
CA SER A 212 -2.75 -9.45 29.18
C SER A 212 -2.53 -8.78 27.82
N LEU A 213 -1.48 -7.99 27.66
CA LEU A 213 -1.07 -7.43 26.36
C LEU A 213 -0.59 -8.50 25.37
N LYS A 214 -0.10 -9.66 25.83
CA LYS A 214 0.19 -10.80 24.93
C LYS A 214 -1.03 -11.29 24.15
N GLY A 215 -2.24 -10.99 24.63
CA GLY A 215 -3.51 -11.24 23.93
C GLY A 215 -3.95 -10.12 22.97
N PHE A 216 -3.28 -8.96 22.98
CA PHE A 216 -3.66 -7.82 22.17
C PHE A 216 -3.42 -8.11 20.69
N SER A 217 -4.51 -8.10 19.92
CA SER A 217 -4.49 -8.27 18.48
C SER A 217 -5.39 -7.22 17.87
N VAL A 218 -5.06 -6.79 16.66
CA VAL A 218 -5.99 -5.99 15.85
C VAL A 218 -6.41 -6.79 14.63
N ARG A 219 -7.61 -6.48 14.13
CA ARG A 219 -8.04 -6.85 12.79
C ARG A 219 -8.36 -5.59 12.02
N ILE A 220 -7.86 -5.53 10.80
CA ILE A 220 -7.98 -4.36 9.94
C ILE A 220 -8.74 -4.76 8.69
N ASN A 221 -9.87 -4.10 8.46
CA ASN A 221 -10.56 -4.11 7.17
C ASN A 221 -10.09 -2.89 6.38
N THR A 222 -9.40 -3.10 5.26
CA THR A 222 -8.92 -2.00 4.42
C THR A 222 -9.78 -1.90 3.17
N PHE A 223 -10.54 -0.82 3.06
CA PHE A 223 -11.33 -0.47 1.88
C PHE A 223 -10.46 0.34 0.92
N LEU A 224 -10.41 -0.08 -0.33
CA LEU A 224 -9.59 0.50 -1.36
C LEU A 224 -10.44 1.32 -2.33
N TYR A 225 -10.07 2.59 -2.50
CA TYR A 225 -10.65 3.50 -3.48
C TYR A 225 -9.56 4.04 -4.40
N ARG A 226 -9.89 4.31 -5.66
CA ARG A 226 -8.99 4.88 -6.67
C ARG A 226 -9.52 6.22 -7.14
N LEU A 227 -8.64 7.20 -7.35
CA LEU A 227 -8.99 8.46 -7.99
C LEU A 227 -9.46 8.20 -9.42
N ASP A 228 -10.68 8.67 -9.75
CA ASP A 228 -11.18 8.60 -11.12
C ASP A 228 -10.61 9.73 -11.96
N TRP A 229 -9.36 9.56 -12.37
CA TRP A 229 -8.64 10.48 -13.24
C TRP A 229 -8.57 9.91 -14.65
N ASN A 230 -9.42 10.42 -15.53
CA ASN A 230 -9.48 10.05 -16.95
C ASN A 230 -9.20 11.28 -17.84
N GLN A 231 -9.09 11.07 -19.16
CA GLN A 231 -8.74 12.13 -20.10
C GLN A 231 -9.70 13.32 -20.05
N ASP A 232 -10.99 13.08 -19.88
CA ASP A 232 -11.99 14.15 -19.82
C ASP A 232 -11.81 15.01 -18.56
N GLN A 233 -11.55 14.36 -17.41
CA GLN A 233 -11.25 15.06 -16.16
C GLN A 233 -9.94 15.84 -16.24
N ALA A 234 -8.91 15.27 -16.87
CA ALA A 234 -7.65 15.95 -17.10
C ALA A 234 -7.83 17.18 -18.01
N ASN A 235 -8.54 17.02 -19.13
CA ASN A 235 -8.83 18.12 -20.06
C ASN A 235 -9.59 19.25 -19.37
N LEU A 236 -10.67 18.92 -18.65
CA LEU A 236 -11.45 19.89 -17.88
C LEU A 236 -10.55 20.64 -16.88
N PHE A 237 -9.74 19.91 -16.13
CA PHE A 237 -8.85 20.51 -15.14
C PHE A 237 -7.85 21.47 -15.80
N TYR A 238 -7.08 21.01 -16.78
CA TYR A 238 -6.04 21.84 -17.41
C TYR A 238 -6.62 23.04 -18.17
N GLN A 239 -7.72 22.85 -18.90
CA GLN A 239 -8.31 23.90 -19.72
C GLN A 239 -9.08 24.92 -18.90
N GLU A 240 -9.73 24.53 -17.79
CA GLU A 240 -10.66 25.42 -17.08
C GLU A 240 -10.27 25.74 -15.64
N GLN A 241 -9.35 24.98 -15.03
CA GLN A 241 -9.15 25.00 -13.57
C GLN A 241 -7.70 25.16 -13.13
N TYR A 242 -6.73 24.71 -13.94
CA TYR A 242 -5.31 24.93 -13.70
C TYR A 242 -4.97 26.41 -13.92
N GLY A 243 -4.57 27.09 -12.85
CA GLY A 243 -4.19 28.50 -12.86
C GLY A 243 -2.70 28.66 -12.54
N VAL A 244 -1.99 29.47 -13.33
CA VAL A 244 -0.62 29.90 -13.01
C VAL A 244 -0.71 31.24 -12.28
N GLY A 245 -0.22 31.29 -11.04
CA GLY A 245 -0.44 32.45 -10.16
C GLY A 245 -1.89 32.58 -9.71
N ALA A 246 -2.26 33.77 -9.21
CA ALA A 246 -3.57 34.02 -8.60
C ALA A 246 -4.70 34.29 -9.64
N ASP A 247 -4.99 33.33 -10.51
CA ASP A 247 -6.10 33.40 -11.48
C ASP A 247 -7.45 33.11 -10.79
N ALA A 248 -8.24 34.17 -10.58
CA ALA A 248 -9.52 34.09 -9.90
C ALA A 248 -10.57 33.24 -10.64
N ALA A 249 -10.57 33.24 -11.98
CA ALA A 249 -11.55 32.51 -12.77
C ALA A 249 -11.25 31.00 -12.71
N LYS A 250 -9.99 30.61 -12.92
CA LYS A 250 -9.53 29.22 -12.78
C LYS A 250 -9.76 28.69 -11.37
N LYS A 251 -9.45 29.50 -10.35
CA LYS A 251 -9.75 29.18 -8.96
C LYS A 251 -11.24 28.88 -8.76
N GLN A 252 -12.12 29.78 -9.21
CA GLN A 252 -13.57 29.63 -9.04
C GLN A 252 -14.13 28.41 -9.79
N ASN A 253 -13.63 28.14 -10.99
CA ASN A 253 -14.01 26.96 -11.77
C ASN A 253 -13.66 25.68 -11.03
N PHE A 254 -12.45 25.59 -10.48
CA PHE A 254 -12.06 24.47 -9.63
C PHE A 254 -13.01 24.32 -8.45
N GLU A 255 -13.24 25.39 -7.66
CA GLU A 255 -14.10 25.32 -6.46
C GLU A 255 -15.52 24.83 -6.78
N LYS A 256 -16.11 25.28 -7.90
CA LYS A 256 -17.43 24.82 -8.36
C LYS A 256 -17.41 23.35 -8.81
N ALA A 257 -16.31 22.90 -9.40
CA ALA A 257 -16.17 21.55 -9.94
C ALA A 257 -15.72 20.51 -8.89
N ARG A 258 -15.32 20.93 -7.67
CA ARG A 258 -14.86 20.01 -6.60
C ARG A 258 -15.77 18.78 -6.38
N PRO A 259 -17.11 18.91 -6.37
CA PRO A 259 -18.01 17.77 -6.20
C PRO A 259 -18.02 16.78 -7.37
N ASN A 260 -17.53 17.18 -8.55
CA ASN A 260 -17.50 16.37 -9.77
C ASN A 260 -16.27 15.47 -9.85
N TYR A 261 -15.28 15.67 -8.98
CA TYR A 261 -14.17 14.73 -8.82
C TYR A 261 -14.62 13.52 -7.99
N HIS A 262 -14.27 12.32 -8.45
CA HIS A 262 -14.79 11.09 -7.87
C HIS A 262 -13.68 10.11 -7.46
N LEU A 263 -14.03 9.27 -6.49
CA LEU A 263 -13.28 8.06 -6.15
C LEU A 263 -14.11 6.85 -6.58
N LYS A 264 -13.47 5.89 -7.25
CA LYS A 264 -14.04 4.60 -7.58
C LYS A 264 -13.68 3.59 -6.50
N TYR A 265 -14.66 2.91 -5.92
CA TYR A 265 -14.39 1.76 -5.05
C TYR A 265 -13.77 0.62 -5.86
N VAL A 266 -12.66 0.06 -5.39
CA VAL A 266 -11.89 -0.99 -6.07
C VAL A 266 -12.09 -2.34 -5.38
N GLY A 267 -12.18 -2.35 -4.04
CA GLY A 267 -12.41 -3.56 -3.27
C GLY A 267 -11.91 -3.45 -1.84
N LYS A 268 -11.67 -4.59 -1.22
CA LYS A 268 -11.33 -4.70 0.21
C LYS A 268 -10.32 -5.82 0.44
N VAL A 269 -9.43 -5.63 1.41
CA VAL A 269 -8.67 -6.72 2.05
C VAL A 269 -8.93 -6.74 3.56
N GLU A 270 -8.76 -7.91 4.18
CA GLU A 270 -8.94 -8.09 5.63
C GLU A 270 -7.72 -8.81 6.20
N SER A 271 -7.10 -8.21 7.22
CA SER A 271 -5.96 -8.83 7.90
C SER A 271 -6.44 -10.11 8.58
N GLN A 272 -5.62 -11.17 8.57
CA GLN A 272 -5.93 -12.40 9.30
C GLN A 272 -6.03 -12.17 10.82
N GLY A 273 -5.52 -11.03 11.30
CA GLY A 273 -5.47 -10.68 12.71
C GLY A 273 -4.59 -11.70 13.43
N GLY A 274 -3.35 -11.87 12.97
CA GLY A 274 -2.37 -12.79 13.53
C GLY A 274 -1.97 -12.43 14.97
N THR A 275 -1.27 -13.33 15.66
CA THR A 275 -0.72 -13.02 16.99
C THR A 275 0.62 -12.31 16.82
N THR A 276 0.74 -11.12 17.40
CA THR A 276 2.00 -10.36 17.38
C THR A 276 2.85 -10.76 18.58
N SER A 277 4.11 -11.10 18.34
CA SER A 277 5.10 -11.29 19.39
C SER A 277 5.53 -9.94 19.97
N PHE A 278 5.56 -9.82 21.30
CA PHE A 278 6.04 -8.63 22.01
C PHE A 278 7.41 -8.83 22.67
N LEU A 279 8.13 -9.91 22.31
CA LEU A 279 9.54 -10.04 22.67
C LEU A 279 10.31 -8.80 22.19
N GLY A 280 11.22 -8.32 23.02
CA GLY A 280 12.01 -7.11 22.77
C GLY A 280 11.36 -5.79 23.23
N ILE A 281 10.12 -5.82 23.72
CA ILE A 281 9.44 -4.65 24.31
C ILE A 281 9.42 -4.82 25.82
N LYS A 282 9.75 -3.76 26.56
CA LYS A 282 9.61 -3.76 28.01
C LYS A 282 8.15 -3.74 28.43
N GLU A 283 7.83 -4.39 29.53
CA GLU A 283 6.46 -4.56 30.02
C GLU A 283 5.77 -3.23 30.39
N ASP A 284 6.56 -2.20 30.70
CA ASP A 284 6.13 -0.84 31.01
C ASP A 284 5.92 0.06 29.78
N GLU A 285 6.04 -0.49 28.56
CA GLU A 285 5.84 0.25 27.28
C GLU A 285 4.59 -0.22 26.50
N PRO A 286 3.37 -0.14 27.09
CA PRO A 286 2.16 -0.71 26.49
C PRO A 286 1.74 -0.03 25.17
N ILE A 287 2.00 1.27 25.00
CA ILE A 287 1.78 2.00 23.73
C ILE A 287 2.63 1.41 22.61
N MET A 288 3.84 0.93 22.92
CA MET A 288 4.73 0.34 21.93
C MET A 288 4.26 -1.03 21.46
N MET A 289 3.64 -1.81 22.36
CA MET A 289 2.97 -3.05 21.99
C MET A 289 1.79 -2.79 21.04
N VAL A 290 0.94 -1.81 21.35
CA VAL A 290 -0.17 -1.40 20.47
C VAL A 290 0.36 -0.97 19.10
N ARG A 291 1.38 -0.11 19.07
CA ARG A 291 2.03 0.33 17.82
C ARG A 291 2.59 -0.83 17.02
N LYS A 292 3.27 -1.78 17.66
CA LYS A 292 3.83 -2.96 16.99
C LYS A 292 2.73 -3.82 16.35
N ALA A 293 1.64 -4.08 17.08
CA ALA A 293 0.52 -4.84 16.56
C ALA A 293 -0.19 -4.14 15.40
N CYS A 294 -0.46 -2.82 15.53
CA CYS A 294 -1.07 -2.02 14.48
C CYS A 294 -0.19 -1.97 13.22
N GLN A 295 1.11 -1.71 13.36
CA GLN A 295 2.03 -1.60 12.23
C GLN A 295 2.16 -2.93 11.48
N ARG A 296 2.30 -4.06 12.20
CA ARG A 296 2.37 -5.38 11.56
C ARG A 296 1.08 -5.74 10.82
N ALA A 297 -0.09 -5.41 11.38
CA ALA A 297 -1.36 -5.66 10.70
C ALA A 297 -1.57 -4.77 9.45
N ILE A 298 -1.05 -3.53 9.47
CA ILE A 298 -1.06 -2.67 8.26
C ILE A 298 -0.10 -3.21 7.21
N ASP A 299 1.12 -3.62 7.59
CA ASP A 299 2.08 -4.24 6.68
C ASP A 299 1.47 -5.50 6.02
N GLU A 300 0.78 -6.35 6.79
CA GLU A 300 0.02 -7.50 6.28
C GLU A 300 -1.04 -7.09 5.24
N ASN A 301 -1.87 -6.09 5.53
CA ASN A 301 -2.88 -5.63 4.56
C ASN A 301 -2.24 -5.03 3.30
N VAL A 302 -1.09 -4.36 3.40
CA VAL A 302 -0.34 -3.88 2.23
C VAL A 302 0.19 -5.05 1.39
N VAL A 303 0.58 -6.16 2.01
CA VAL A 303 0.95 -7.40 1.31
C VAL A 303 -0.28 -8.01 0.62
N ASP A 304 -1.43 -8.04 1.29
CA ASP A 304 -2.65 -8.55 0.67
C ASP A 304 -3.08 -7.69 -0.52
N LEU A 305 -2.98 -6.36 -0.40
CA LEU A 305 -3.20 -5.44 -1.53
C LEU A 305 -2.24 -5.72 -2.69
N GLN A 306 -0.95 -5.95 -2.41
CA GLN A 306 0.04 -6.33 -3.43
C GLN A 306 -0.32 -7.61 -4.17
N ARG A 307 -0.89 -8.59 -3.48
CA ARG A 307 -1.27 -9.87 -4.09
C ARG A 307 -2.56 -9.76 -4.88
N SER A 308 -3.53 -9.01 -4.37
CA SER A 308 -4.86 -8.85 -4.96
C SER A 308 -4.92 -7.85 -6.12
N TYR A 309 -4.09 -6.81 -6.11
CA TYR A 309 -4.14 -5.70 -7.08
C TYR A 309 -2.78 -5.45 -7.73
N GLU A 310 -2.75 -5.45 -9.07
CA GLU A 310 -1.50 -5.32 -9.81
C GLU A 310 -0.83 -3.97 -9.60
N GLU A 311 -1.60 -2.89 -9.47
CA GLU A 311 -1.08 -1.53 -9.21
C GLU A 311 -0.37 -1.40 -7.86
N PHE A 312 -0.53 -2.37 -6.97
CA PHE A 312 0.16 -2.43 -5.69
C PHE A 312 1.42 -3.27 -5.75
N ARG A 313 1.58 -4.16 -6.74
CA ARG A 313 2.75 -5.05 -6.85
C ARG A 313 4.03 -4.25 -6.94
N THR A 314 4.84 -4.36 -5.91
CA THR A 314 6.10 -3.64 -5.84
C THR A 314 7.13 -4.33 -6.74
N LYS A 315 7.87 -3.54 -7.53
CA LYS A 315 9.09 -4.00 -8.20
C LYS A 315 10.29 -3.50 -7.40
N THR A 316 11.26 -4.38 -7.19
CA THR A 316 12.50 -4.05 -6.46
C THR A 316 13.71 -4.36 -7.34
N PRO A 317 14.73 -3.49 -7.44
CA PRO A 317 15.93 -3.81 -8.21
C PRO A 317 16.78 -4.86 -7.50
N LEU A 318 17.44 -5.72 -8.27
CA LEU A 318 18.55 -6.54 -7.81
C LEU A 318 19.72 -5.64 -7.39
N LEU A 319 20.19 -5.82 -6.15
CA LEU A 319 21.34 -5.12 -5.59
C LEU A 319 22.65 -5.73 -6.10
N THR A 320 22.73 -7.05 -6.17
CA THR A 320 23.87 -7.83 -6.69
C THR A 320 23.36 -9.00 -7.53
N ALA A 321 24.21 -9.46 -8.46
CA ALA A 321 23.96 -10.64 -9.28
C ALA A 321 24.56 -11.92 -8.67
N GLU A 322 25.68 -11.81 -7.95
CA GLU A 322 26.36 -12.92 -7.28
C GLU A 322 26.84 -12.49 -5.88
N PRO A 323 26.20 -12.96 -4.80
CA PRO A 323 24.92 -13.67 -4.78
C PRO A 323 23.76 -12.77 -5.28
N LEU A 324 22.62 -13.35 -5.66
CA LEU A 324 21.43 -12.58 -6.03
C LEU A 324 20.80 -11.96 -4.77
N THR A 325 20.74 -10.64 -4.68
CA THR A 325 20.19 -9.96 -3.50
C THR A 325 19.28 -8.80 -3.87
N ALA A 326 18.31 -8.46 -3.01
CA ALA A 326 17.44 -7.30 -3.17
C ALA A 326 16.95 -6.73 -1.84
N TYR A 327 16.69 -5.41 -1.80
CA TYR A 327 16.10 -4.70 -0.66
C TYR A 327 14.59 -4.93 -0.56
N ILE A 328 14.24 -6.16 -0.20
CA ILE A 328 12.88 -6.63 0.04
C ILE A 328 12.94 -7.70 1.14
N GLY A 329 11.95 -7.74 2.02
CA GLY A 329 11.95 -8.62 3.19
C GLY A 329 10.54 -9.01 3.63
N LYS A 330 10.43 -9.52 4.87
CA LYS A 330 9.16 -10.02 5.41
C LYS A 330 8.07 -8.94 5.53
N LYS A 331 8.43 -7.65 5.66
CA LYS A 331 7.49 -6.52 5.63
C LYS A 331 6.73 -6.45 4.30
N GLU A 332 7.40 -6.78 3.20
CA GLU A 332 6.80 -6.86 1.87
C GLU A 332 6.21 -8.26 1.57
N GLY A 333 6.10 -9.13 2.58
CA GLY A 333 5.45 -10.44 2.43
C GLY A 333 6.35 -11.55 1.89
N VAL A 334 7.67 -11.33 1.79
CA VAL A 334 8.63 -12.33 1.30
C VAL A 334 8.62 -13.56 2.20
N THR A 335 8.44 -14.74 1.59
CA THR A 335 8.58 -16.03 2.25
C THR A 335 9.50 -16.96 1.44
N ALA A 336 9.98 -18.05 2.05
CA ALA A 336 10.74 -19.06 1.31
C ALA A 336 9.92 -19.73 0.18
N LYS A 337 8.59 -19.60 0.21
CA LYS A 337 7.67 -20.11 -0.83
C LYS A 337 7.41 -19.10 -1.94
N SER A 338 7.70 -17.82 -1.72
CA SER A 338 7.52 -16.78 -2.74
C SER A 338 8.39 -17.06 -3.95
N ARG A 339 7.88 -16.76 -5.16
CA ARG A 339 8.67 -16.76 -6.39
C ARG A 339 8.65 -15.37 -6.99
N TYR A 340 9.77 -14.97 -7.59
CA TYR A 340 9.89 -13.69 -8.24
C TYR A 340 10.31 -13.90 -9.68
N GLU A 341 9.71 -13.17 -10.60
CA GLU A 341 10.24 -13.03 -11.95
C GLU A 341 11.31 -11.94 -11.96
N VAL A 342 12.34 -12.14 -12.79
CA VAL A 342 13.36 -11.13 -13.08
C VAL A 342 12.99 -10.49 -14.42
N LEU A 343 12.92 -9.16 -14.42
CA LEU A 343 12.49 -8.33 -15.53
C LEU A 343 13.66 -7.47 -16.03
N GLU A 344 13.91 -7.57 -17.32
CA GLU A 344 14.81 -6.70 -18.07
C GLU A 344 14.01 -5.56 -18.72
N VAL A 345 14.57 -4.35 -18.71
CA VAL A 345 13.97 -3.18 -19.37
C VAL A 345 14.40 -3.16 -20.83
N VAL A 346 13.43 -3.15 -21.75
CA VAL A 346 13.63 -3.09 -23.19
C VAL A 346 13.13 -1.75 -23.70
N LEU A 347 13.99 -0.97 -24.36
CA LEU A 347 13.61 0.29 -25.01
C LEU A 347 12.87 -0.01 -26.32
N LEU A 348 11.69 0.58 -26.51
CA LEU A 348 10.91 0.52 -27.73
C LEU A 348 11.26 1.70 -28.66
N GLU A 349 10.96 1.55 -29.96
CA GLU A 349 11.30 2.55 -31.00
C GLU A 349 10.70 3.93 -30.74
N ASN A 350 9.57 4.01 -30.06
CA ASN A 350 8.90 5.25 -29.66
C ASN A 350 9.56 5.95 -28.44
N GLY A 351 10.62 5.36 -27.88
CA GLY A 351 11.31 5.85 -26.68
C GLY A 351 10.68 5.43 -25.34
N SER A 352 9.60 4.63 -25.36
CA SER A 352 9.02 4.04 -24.14
C SER A 352 9.71 2.72 -23.78
N HIS A 353 9.49 2.22 -22.54
CA HIS A 353 10.09 0.98 -22.06
C HIS A 353 9.08 -0.14 -21.91
N LYS A 354 9.52 -1.38 -22.17
CA LYS A 354 8.79 -2.62 -21.90
C LYS A 354 9.58 -3.49 -20.93
N TYR A 355 8.89 -4.24 -20.08
CA TYR A 355 9.53 -5.20 -19.18
C TYR A 355 9.43 -6.59 -19.76
N LYS A 356 10.57 -7.24 -19.97
CA LYS A 356 10.65 -8.61 -20.47
C LYS A 356 11.10 -9.52 -19.34
N LYS A 357 10.36 -10.61 -19.10
CA LYS A 357 10.77 -11.66 -18.17
C LYS A 357 11.99 -12.40 -18.72
N VAL A 358 13.07 -12.46 -17.93
CA VAL A 358 14.34 -13.12 -18.29
C VAL A 358 14.72 -14.28 -17.38
N GLY A 359 13.96 -14.50 -16.30
CA GLY A 359 14.14 -15.65 -15.42
C GLY A 359 13.25 -15.61 -14.19
N GLU A 360 13.48 -16.55 -13.28
CA GLU A 360 12.79 -16.64 -12.00
C GLU A 360 13.77 -16.91 -10.87
N ILE A 361 13.51 -16.31 -9.71
CA ILE A 361 14.33 -16.44 -8.50
C ILE A 361 13.45 -16.77 -7.29
N GLN A 362 14.05 -17.42 -6.29
CA GLN A 362 13.38 -17.80 -5.05
C GLN A 362 14.20 -17.36 -3.83
N PRO A 363 13.58 -16.78 -2.79
CA PRO A 363 14.27 -16.48 -1.53
C PRO A 363 14.89 -17.73 -0.91
N ILE A 364 16.08 -17.60 -0.33
CA ILE A 364 16.76 -18.68 0.38
C ILE A 364 16.34 -18.65 1.85
N GLU A 365 15.88 -19.79 2.37
CA GLU A 365 15.51 -19.94 3.78
C GLU A 365 16.70 -19.60 4.69
N GLY A 366 16.44 -18.89 5.79
CA GLY A 366 17.49 -18.36 6.68
C GLY A 366 18.21 -17.11 6.16
N GLN A 367 18.02 -16.72 4.90
CA GLN A 367 18.59 -15.50 4.30
C GLN A 367 17.53 -14.51 3.82
N ILE A 368 16.35 -14.53 4.47
CA ILE A 368 15.26 -13.59 4.22
C ILE A 368 15.36 -12.47 5.25
N TRP A 369 15.46 -11.24 4.77
CA TRP A 369 15.53 -10.07 5.63
C TRP A 369 14.23 -9.86 6.41
N ASP A 370 14.35 -9.78 7.73
CA ASP A 370 13.23 -9.42 8.60
C ASP A 370 13.24 -7.92 8.89
N ASN A 371 12.70 -7.15 7.96
CA ASN A 371 12.56 -5.69 8.04
C ASN A 371 11.23 -5.23 8.68
N ARG A 372 10.54 -6.13 9.38
CA ARG A 372 9.30 -5.78 10.08
C ARG A 372 9.62 -4.88 11.27
N PHE A 373 8.66 -4.05 11.65
CA PHE A 373 8.79 -3.20 12.82
C PHE A 373 9.10 -4.03 14.08
N MET A 374 10.10 -3.56 14.84
CA MET A 374 10.62 -4.18 16.06
C MET A 374 11.18 -5.62 15.88
N ALA A 375 11.62 -5.99 14.68
CA ALA A 375 12.18 -7.32 14.42
C ALA A 375 13.56 -7.50 15.06
N THR A 376 14.40 -6.46 15.08
CA THR A 376 15.75 -6.50 15.66
C THR A 376 15.71 -6.61 17.17
N GLU A 377 14.86 -5.81 17.82
CA GLU A 377 14.63 -5.80 19.26
C GLU A 377 14.06 -7.15 19.74
N GLU A 378 13.25 -7.80 18.90
CA GLU A 378 12.72 -9.15 19.15
C GLU A 378 13.77 -10.26 18.98
N GLY A 379 14.94 -9.97 18.41
CA GLY A 379 15.93 -10.99 18.02
C GLY A 379 15.40 -11.93 16.93
N ALA A 380 14.49 -11.44 16.08
CA ALA A 380 13.87 -12.27 15.05
C ALA A 380 14.91 -12.76 14.03
N VAL A 381 14.75 -14.00 13.56
CA VAL A 381 15.62 -14.59 12.53
C VAL A 381 15.58 -13.74 11.26
N GLY A 382 16.76 -13.25 10.85
CA GLY A 382 16.95 -12.41 9.67
C GLY A 382 16.88 -10.90 9.94
N SER A 383 16.70 -10.46 11.19
CA SER A 383 16.61 -9.03 11.56
C SER A 383 17.94 -8.28 11.53
N ASN A 384 19.06 -9.00 11.51
CA ASN A 384 20.41 -8.46 11.34
C ASN A 384 20.88 -8.43 9.87
N LEU A 385 20.07 -8.93 8.95
CA LEU A 385 20.33 -8.83 7.52
C LEU A 385 19.95 -7.42 7.03
N ASN A 386 20.43 -7.05 5.84
CA ASN A 386 20.08 -5.78 5.18
C ASN A 386 19.35 -5.99 3.85
N TYR A 387 19.23 -7.24 3.38
CA TYR A 387 18.64 -7.63 2.11
C TYR A 387 18.26 -9.10 2.14
N THR A 388 17.35 -9.52 1.25
CA THR A 388 17.06 -10.94 1.03
C THR A 388 17.99 -11.51 -0.03
N THR A 389 18.53 -12.70 0.21
CA THR A 389 19.28 -13.47 -0.79
C THR A 389 18.37 -14.45 -1.52
N PHE A 390 18.59 -14.59 -2.82
CA PHE A 390 17.81 -15.44 -3.71
C PHE A 390 18.69 -16.50 -4.39
N ARG A 391 18.07 -17.60 -4.78
CA ARG A 391 18.61 -18.58 -5.74
C ARG A 391 17.88 -18.46 -7.07
N ALA A 392 18.59 -18.65 -8.17
CA ALA A 392 17.97 -18.77 -9.48
C ALA A 392 17.18 -20.08 -9.57
N ILE A 393 15.95 -20.01 -10.07
CA ILE A 393 15.14 -21.16 -10.50
C ILE A 393 15.35 -21.39 -12.00
N SER A 394 15.32 -20.30 -12.78
CA SER A 394 15.49 -20.31 -14.24
C SER A 394 16.07 -18.98 -14.70
N GLY A 395 16.58 -18.93 -15.93
CA GLY A 395 17.30 -17.76 -16.46
C GLY A 395 18.79 -17.74 -16.07
N LYS A 396 19.54 -16.88 -16.74
CA LYS A 396 20.99 -16.70 -16.54
C LYS A 396 21.36 -15.25 -16.85
N ASN A 397 22.58 -14.85 -16.46
CA ASN A 397 23.13 -13.52 -16.72
C ASN A 397 22.31 -12.38 -16.09
N PHE A 398 21.80 -12.59 -14.89
CA PHE A 398 21.17 -11.51 -14.14
C PHE A 398 22.20 -10.43 -13.82
N ALA A 399 21.75 -9.18 -13.82
CA ALA A 399 22.59 -8.02 -13.55
C ALA A 399 21.99 -7.16 -12.45
N LYS A 400 22.88 -6.42 -11.76
CA LYS A 400 22.48 -5.36 -10.84
C LYS A 400 21.56 -4.37 -11.56
N GLY A 401 20.48 -3.96 -10.90
CA GLY A 401 19.49 -3.04 -11.44
C GLY A 401 18.33 -3.68 -12.19
N MET A 402 18.41 -4.96 -12.58
CA MET A 402 17.23 -5.68 -13.10
C MET A 402 16.14 -5.73 -12.04
N LEU A 403 14.87 -5.60 -12.44
CA LEU A 403 13.76 -5.54 -11.50
C LEU A 403 13.23 -6.94 -11.17
N ILE A 404 12.83 -7.15 -9.93
CA ILE A 404 12.12 -8.36 -9.49
C ILE A 404 10.69 -8.01 -9.07
N ARG A 405 9.74 -8.87 -9.43
CA ARG A 405 8.32 -8.76 -9.07
C ARG A 405 7.83 -10.11 -8.55
N GLU A 406 7.06 -10.11 -7.46
CA GLU A 406 6.50 -11.37 -6.93
C GLU A 406 5.50 -11.96 -7.95
N ILE A 407 5.63 -13.25 -8.22
CA ILE A 407 4.70 -14.03 -9.02
C ILE A 407 3.55 -14.43 -8.10
N THR A 408 2.41 -13.78 -8.26
CA THR A 408 1.18 -14.15 -7.56
C THR A 408 0.50 -15.27 -8.35
N ASN A 409 0.41 -16.46 -7.79
CA ASN A 409 -0.45 -17.49 -8.37
C ASN A 409 -1.90 -17.03 -8.18
N LYS A 410 -2.64 -16.82 -9.27
CA LYS A 410 -4.09 -16.60 -9.22
C LYS A 410 -4.81 -17.89 -8.88
#